data_AF-A0AAV4D764-F1
#
_entry.id   AF-A0AAV4D764-F1
#
_cell.length_a   1.000
_cell.length_b   1.000
_cell.length_c   1.000
_cell.angle_alpha   90.00
_cell.angle_beta   90.00
_cell.angle_gamma   90.00
#
_symmetry.space_group_name_H-M   'P 1'
#
loop_
_entity.id
_entity.type
_entity.pdbx_description
1 polymer ?
#
loop_
_entity_poly.entity_id
_entity_poly.type
_entity_poly.pdbx_seq_one_letter_code
_entity_poly.pdbx_strand_id
1 'polypeptide(L)'
;MSSVRSSWPSSDQFLNKIREQTKSDPSFSCVMKYVLEGWPELKRDVKLAARNFFPIRGELSCWENILLKGGQIVVPFALREDILEKIHAGHLGVTKCKERAKQAVWWPRIASDICDKVSACHECTEK
;
A
#
# COMPACT_ATOMS: atom_id res chain seq x y z
N MET A 1 25.72 6.45 13.60
CA MET A 1 25.41 6.78 12.20
C MET A 1 23.93 6.56 11.97
N SER A 2 23.26 7.59 11.44
CA SER A 2 21.91 7.54 10.85
C SER A 2 20.74 7.29 11.79
N SER A 3 20.45 8.31 12.60
CA SER A 3 19.12 8.58 13.14
C SER A 3 18.14 8.77 11.98
N VAL A 4 17.23 7.81 11.75
CA VAL A 4 15.85 7.89 11.21
C VAL A 4 15.36 6.44 11.05
N ARG A 5 14.84 5.83 12.12
CA ARG A 5 14.01 4.61 12.03
C ARG A 5 12.83 4.74 12.98
N SER A 6 12.06 5.78 12.78
CA SER A 6 10.80 6.00 13.49
C SER A 6 9.84 6.77 12.59
N SER A 7 9.72 6.33 11.34
CA SER A 7 8.67 6.76 10.44
C SER A 7 7.77 5.58 10.15
N TRP A 8 6.68 5.56 10.91
CA TRP A 8 5.42 4.89 10.62
C TRP A 8 5.21 4.57 9.11
N PRO A 9 4.80 3.34 8.72
CA PRO A 9 4.72 2.08 9.45
C PRO A 9 5.89 1.17 9.05
N SER A 10 7.05 1.35 9.67
CA SER A 10 8.22 0.49 9.49
C SER A 10 8.56 -0.33 10.74
N SER A 11 7.64 -0.40 11.71
CA SER A 11 7.78 -1.28 12.87
C SER A 11 7.87 -2.74 12.43
N ASP A 12 8.78 -3.51 13.02
CA ASP A 12 9.04 -4.91 12.61
C ASP A 12 7.77 -5.77 12.63
N GLN A 13 6.86 -5.53 13.58
CA GLN A 13 5.57 -6.22 13.66
C GLN A 13 4.64 -5.92 12.47
N PHE A 14 4.62 -4.69 11.98
CA PHE A 14 3.82 -4.32 10.81
C PHE A 14 4.40 -4.94 9.54
N LEU A 15 5.72 -4.89 9.37
CA LEU A 15 6.39 -5.52 8.23
C LEU A 15 6.17 -7.04 8.23
N ASN A 16 6.16 -7.70 9.38
CA ASN A 16 5.82 -9.11 9.49
C ASN A 16 4.38 -9.40 9.05
N LYS A 17 3.41 -8.61 9.51
CA LYS A 17 2.01 -8.73 9.04
C LYS A 17 1.89 -8.56 7.53
N ILE A 18 2.60 -7.58 6.96
CA ILE A 18 2.61 -7.36 5.50
C ILE A 18 3.19 -8.60 4.80
N ARG A 19 4.31 -9.16 5.27
CA ARG A 19 4.91 -10.37 4.69
C ARG A 19 3.96 -11.57 4.74
N GLU A 20 3.29 -11.78 5.87
CA GLU A 20 2.31 -12.87 6.03
C GLU A 20 1.14 -12.73 5.06
N GLN A 21 0.54 -11.54 4.98
CA GLN A 21 -0.58 -11.27 4.08
C GLN A 21 -0.16 -11.31 2.61
N THR A 22 1.06 -10.88 2.30
CA THR A 22 1.64 -10.90 0.95
C THR A 22 1.86 -12.34 0.45
N LYS A 23 2.25 -13.26 1.35
CA LYS A 23 2.35 -14.70 1.07
C LYS A 23 0.98 -15.36 0.92
N SER A 24 0.01 -14.97 1.74
CA SER A 24 -1.33 -15.56 1.71
C SER A 24 -2.18 -15.07 0.53
N ASP A 25 -1.93 -13.87 0.02
CA ASP A 25 -2.69 -13.28 -1.09
C ASP A 25 -2.14 -13.78 -2.45
N PRO A 26 -2.94 -14.51 -3.25
CA PRO A 26 -2.52 -15.03 -4.55
C PRO A 26 -2.17 -13.93 -5.55
N SER A 27 -2.79 -12.75 -5.44
CA SER A 27 -2.55 -11.60 -6.31
C SER A 27 -1.14 -11.06 -6.06
N PHE A 28 -0.79 -10.84 -4.79
CA PHE A 28 0.53 -10.34 -4.41
C PHE A 28 1.63 -11.35 -4.71
N SER A 29 1.40 -12.64 -4.43
CA SER A 29 2.33 -13.70 -4.77
C SER A 29 2.60 -13.77 -6.28
N CYS A 30 1.57 -13.62 -7.10
CA CYS A 30 1.72 -13.56 -8.55
C CYS A 30 2.48 -12.31 -9.02
N VAL A 31 2.18 -11.15 -8.43
CA VAL A 31 2.84 -9.89 -8.77
C VAL A 31 4.32 -9.93 -8.40
N MET A 32 4.67 -10.44 -7.21
CA MET A 32 6.06 -10.62 -6.80
C MET A 32 6.82 -11.53 -7.76
N LYS A 33 6.19 -12.63 -8.19
CA LYS A 33 6.78 -13.52 -9.20
C LYS A 33 7.09 -12.75 -10.49
N TYR A 34 6.17 -11.94 -10.99
CA TYR A 34 6.42 -11.12 -12.19
C TYR A 34 7.45 -10.01 -11.98
N VAL A 35 7.56 -9.45 -10.77
CA VAL A 35 8.60 -8.48 -10.45
C VAL A 35 9.99 -9.13 -10.44
N LEU A 36 10.11 -10.38 -10.00
CA LEU A 36 11.39 -11.10 -9.92
C LEU A 36 11.79 -11.77 -11.23
N GLU A 37 10.85 -12.40 -11.94
CA GLU A 37 11.10 -13.19 -13.16
C GLU A 37 10.85 -12.40 -14.45
N GLY A 38 10.15 -11.27 -14.36
CA GLY A 38 9.73 -10.47 -15.50
C GLY A 38 8.21 -10.52 -15.73
N TRP A 39 7.69 -9.40 -16.21
CA TRP A 39 6.28 -9.27 -16.58
C TRP A 39 6.05 -9.77 -18.01
N PRO A 40 4.92 -10.43 -18.28
CA PRO A 40 4.48 -10.67 -19.67
C PRO A 40 4.40 -9.35 -20.45
N GLU A 41 4.69 -9.38 -21.75
CA GLU A 41 4.64 -8.17 -22.58
C GLU A 41 3.22 -7.63 -22.75
N LEU A 42 2.23 -8.53 -22.82
CA LEU A 42 0.86 -8.17 -23.13
C LEU A 42 -0.06 -8.42 -21.92
N LYS A 43 -0.94 -7.45 -21.65
CA LYS A 43 -1.88 -7.50 -20.51
C LYS A 43 -2.78 -8.73 -20.51
N ARG A 44 -3.10 -9.28 -21.68
CA ARG A 44 -3.95 -10.48 -21.82
C ARG A 44 -3.30 -11.73 -21.22
N ASP A 45 -1.98 -11.82 -21.29
CA ASP A 45 -1.18 -12.96 -20.83
C ASP A 45 -0.86 -12.87 -19.32
N VAL A 46 -1.16 -11.72 -18.71
CA VAL A 46 -1.06 -11.53 -17.25
C VAL A 46 -2.24 -12.20 -16.57
N LYS A 47 -1.95 -13.01 -15.53
CA LYS A 47 -2.98 -13.62 -14.68
C LYS A 47 -3.94 -12.56 -14.15
N LEU A 48 -5.23 -12.88 -14.13
CA LEU A 48 -6.31 -11.96 -13.73
C LEU A 48 -6.02 -11.27 -12.38
N ALA A 49 -5.51 -12.03 -11.41
CA ALA A 49 -5.15 -11.54 -10.08
C ALA A 49 -4.08 -10.42 -10.08
N ALA A 50 -3.17 -10.41 -11.05
CA ALA A 50 -2.10 -9.42 -11.16
C ALA A 50 -2.40 -8.29 -12.17
N ARG A 51 -3.51 -8.37 -12.93
CA ARG A 51 -3.81 -7.40 -14.02
C ARG A 51 -3.96 -5.97 -13.54
N ASN A 52 -4.43 -5.76 -12.30
CA ASN A 52 -4.58 -4.42 -11.71
C ASN A 52 -3.22 -3.74 -11.45
N PHE A 53 -2.14 -4.51 -11.37
CA PHE A 53 -0.78 -4.02 -11.16
C PHE A 53 -0.01 -3.81 -12.47
N PHE A 54 -0.50 -4.35 -13.59
CA PHE A 54 0.16 -4.23 -14.90
C PHE A 54 0.44 -2.79 -15.36
N PRO A 55 -0.46 -1.80 -15.16
CA PRO A 55 -0.21 -0.42 -15.56
C PRO A 55 0.98 0.21 -14.84
N ILE A 56 1.23 -0.20 -13.60
CA ILE A 56 2.29 0.35 -12.74
C ILE A 56 3.50 -0.59 -12.63
N ARG A 57 3.57 -1.64 -13.46
CA ARG A 57 4.58 -2.71 -13.36
C ARG A 57 6.03 -2.22 -13.34
N GLY A 58 6.33 -1.13 -14.05
CA GLY A 58 7.67 -0.54 -14.11
C GLY A 58 8.08 0.24 -12.85
N GLU A 59 7.12 0.53 -11.97
CA GLU A 59 7.37 1.20 -10.69
C GLU A 59 7.40 0.22 -9.51
N LEU A 60 7.06 -1.05 -9.76
CA LEU A 60 6.99 -2.09 -8.74
C LEU A 60 8.35 -2.72 -8.50
N SER A 61 8.69 -2.90 -7.23
CA SER A 61 9.88 -3.61 -6.78
C SER A 61 9.55 -4.52 -5.60
N CYS A 62 10.44 -5.47 -5.30
CA CYS A 62 10.28 -6.38 -4.17
C CYS A 62 11.47 -6.24 -3.22
N TRP A 63 11.20 -6.16 -1.91
CA TRP A 63 12.21 -6.13 -0.86
C TRP A 63 11.78 -7.05 0.28
N GLU A 64 12.57 -8.07 0.60
CA GLU A 64 12.28 -9.02 1.69
C GLU A 64 10.83 -9.58 1.71
N ASN A 65 10.29 -9.97 0.55
CA ASN A 65 8.90 -10.41 0.35
C ASN A 65 7.84 -9.33 0.63
N ILE A 66 8.20 -8.06 0.48
CA ILE A 66 7.30 -6.91 0.55
C ILE A 66 7.30 -6.26 -0.82
N LEU A 67 6.11 -6.07 -1.37
CA LEU A 67 5.93 -5.35 -2.63
C LEU A 67 6.00 -3.85 -2.36
N LEU A 68 6.79 -3.14 -3.15
CA LEU A 68 6.98 -1.70 -3.09
C LEU A 68 6.58 -1.06 -4.41
N LYS A 69 6.10 0.19 -4.36
CA LYS A 69 5.89 1.05 -5.52
C LYS A 69 6.65 2.36 -5.31
N GLY A 70 7.72 2.60 -6.06
CA GLY A 70 8.51 3.84 -5.95
C GLY A 70 8.95 4.19 -4.52
N GLY A 71 9.24 3.18 -3.69
CA GLY A 71 9.61 3.34 -2.28
C GLY A 71 8.45 3.26 -1.27
N GLN A 72 7.19 3.26 -1.71
CA GLN A 72 6.02 3.09 -0.84
C GLN A 72 5.69 1.61 -0.68
N ILE A 73 5.28 1.18 0.52
CA ILE A 73 4.81 -0.19 0.77
C ILE A 73 3.46 -0.40 0.10
N VAL A 74 3.36 -1.43 -0.75
CA VAL A 74 2.09 -1.83 -1.34
C VAL A 74 1.30 -2.65 -0.33
N VAL A 75 0.12 -2.15 0.03
CA VAL A 75 -0.68 -2.71 1.14
C VAL A 75 -1.67 -3.78 0.64
N PRO A 76 -1.60 -5.02 1.16
CA PRO A 76 -2.61 -6.05 0.93
C PRO A 76 -4.00 -5.65 1.42
N PHE A 77 -5.06 -6.12 0.75
CA PHE A 77 -6.43 -5.69 1.04
C PHE A 77 -6.80 -5.80 2.53
N ALA A 78 -6.43 -6.90 3.17
CA ALA A 78 -6.72 -7.18 4.58
C ALA A 78 -6.15 -6.16 5.58
N LEU A 79 -5.13 -5.38 5.20
CA LEU A 79 -4.47 -4.41 6.09
C LEU A 79 -4.85 -2.96 5.75
N ARG A 80 -5.67 -2.73 4.71
CA ARG A 80 -5.99 -1.38 4.26
C ARG A 80 -6.79 -0.59 5.29
N GLU A 81 -7.76 -1.22 5.94
CA GLU A 81 -8.59 -0.58 6.97
C GLU A 81 -7.72 -0.13 8.17
N ASP A 82 -6.94 -1.04 8.75
CA ASP A 82 -5.99 -0.74 9.82
C ASP A 82 -5.06 0.44 9.48
N ILE A 83 -4.60 0.53 8.24
CA ILE A 83 -3.70 1.61 7.80
C ILE A 83 -4.48 2.90 7.56
N LEU A 84 -5.68 2.84 6.99
CA LEU A 84 -6.56 3.99 6.81
C LEU A 84 -6.88 4.66 8.14
N GLU A 85 -7.19 3.89 9.18
CA GLU A 85 -7.42 4.42 10.52
C GLU A 85 -6.22 5.20 11.04
N LYS A 86 -5.02 4.67 10.80
CA LYS A 86 -3.78 5.28 11.30
C LYS A 86 -3.36 6.49 10.46
N ILE A 87 -3.65 6.49 9.16
CA ILE A 87 -3.50 7.68 8.31
C ILE A 87 -4.43 8.79 8.80
N HIS A 88 -5.69 8.43 9.09
CA HIS A 88 -6.76 9.32 9.53
C HIS A 88 -6.56 9.87 10.95
N ALA A 89 -5.83 9.15 11.80
CA ALA A 89 -5.59 9.50 13.19
C ALA A 89 -5.19 10.97 13.38
N GLY A 90 -5.82 11.64 14.34
CA GLY A 90 -5.60 13.07 14.62
C GLY A 90 -6.45 14.02 13.77
N HIS A 91 -7.39 13.51 12.95
CA HIS A 91 -8.47 14.29 12.32
C HIS A 91 -7.98 15.53 11.57
N LEU A 92 -6.92 15.35 10.77
CA LEU A 92 -6.16 16.42 10.12
C LEU A 92 -6.73 16.86 8.76
N GLY A 93 -7.83 16.25 8.32
CA GLY A 93 -8.43 16.47 7.00
C GLY A 93 -7.74 15.72 5.87
N VAL A 94 -8.36 15.77 4.69
CA VAL A 94 -8.01 14.95 3.51
C VAL A 94 -6.58 15.20 3.02
N THR A 95 -6.15 16.46 2.93
CA THR A 95 -4.84 16.83 2.37
C THR A 95 -3.69 16.21 3.15
N LYS A 96 -3.67 16.41 4.48
CA LYS A 96 -2.62 15.86 5.36
C LYS A 96 -2.64 14.33 5.41
N CYS A 97 -3.83 13.72 5.35
CA CYS A 97 -3.96 12.26 5.26
C CYS A 97 -3.34 11.71 3.97
N LYS A 98 -3.58 12.37 2.82
CA LYS A 98 -2.97 12.00 1.54
C LYS A 98 -1.45 12.17 1.56
N GLU A 99 -0.92 13.22 2.19
CA GLU A 99 0.52 13.44 2.34
C GLU A 99 1.18 12.32 3.17
N ARG A 100 0.59 11.95 4.31
CA ARG A 100 1.06 10.81 5.12
C ARG A 100 1.10 9.51 4.34
N ALA A 101 0.06 9.24 3.56
CA ALA A 101 0.01 8.05 2.72
C ALA A 101 1.13 8.04 1.67
N LYS A 102 1.32 9.17 0.97
CA LYS A 102 2.35 9.34 -0.07
C LYS A 102 3.77 9.07 0.44
N GLN A 103 4.04 9.31 1.72
CA GLN A 103 5.36 9.10 2.31
C GLN A 103 5.69 7.63 2.59
N ALA A 104 4.68 6.75 2.71
CA ALA A 104 4.91 5.41 3.27
C ALA A 104 4.18 4.26 2.57
N VAL A 105 2.94 4.46 2.10
CA VAL A 105 2.07 3.35 1.69
C VAL A 105 1.30 3.64 0.40
N TRP A 106 0.98 2.58 -0.33
CA TRP A 106 0.24 2.68 -1.59
C TRP A 106 -0.71 1.48 -1.78
N TRP A 107 -1.86 1.72 -2.38
CA TRP A 107 -2.71 0.71 -3.02
C TRP A 107 -3.62 1.39 -4.06
N PRO A 108 -4.22 0.64 -4.99
CA PRO A 108 -5.17 1.22 -5.95
C PRO A 108 -6.31 1.93 -5.23
N ARG A 109 -6.60 3.18 -5.61
CA ARG A 109 -7.67 4.03 -5.04
C ARG A 109 -7.48 4.53 -3.60
N ILE A 110 -6.28 4.40 -3.02
CA ILE A 110 -5.96 4.94 -1.68
C ILE A 110 -6.43 6.40 -1.45
N ALA A 111 -6.31 7.26 -2.46
CA ALA A 111 -6.73 8.66 -2.34
C ALA A 111 -8.25 8.82 -2.20
N SER A 112 -9.03 7.93 -2.84
CA SER A 112 -10.49 7.88 -2.68
C SER A 112 -10.85 7.33 -1.31
N ASP A 113 -10.24 6.21 -0.90
CA ASP A 113 -10.51 5.59 0.40
C ASP A 113 -10.20 6.55 1.57
N ILE A 114 -9.15 7.37 1.45
CA ILE A 114 -8.85 8.43 2.41
C ILE A 114 -9.93 9.51 2.43
N CYS A 115 -10.40 9.97 1.26
CA CYS A 115 -11.50 10.93 1.21
C CYS A 115 -12.75 10.36 1.89
N ASP A 116 -13.12 9.14 1.57
CA ASP A 116 -14.32 8.49 2.10
C ASP A 116 -14.23 8.34 3.63
N LYS A 117 -13.08 7.92 4.16
CA LYS A 117 -12.85 7.81 5.62
C LYS A 117 -12.95 9.17 6.32
N VAL A 118 -12.40 10.23 5.74
CA VAL A 118 -12.44 11.58 6.33
C VAL A 118 -13.84 12.17 6.24
N SER A 119 -14.54 12.02 5.12
CA SER A 119 -15.91 12.51 4.92
C SER A 119 -16.94 11.79 5.79
N ALA A 120 -16.69 10.53 6.15
CA ALA A 120 -17.53 9.77 7.07
C ALA A 120 -17.22 10.03 8.56
N CYS A 121 -16.18 10.81 8.88
CA CYS A 121 -15.76 11.06 10.25
C CYS A 121 -16.43 12.32 10.82
N HIS A 122 -17.26 12.14 11.86
CA HIS A 122 -17.95 13.23 12.55
C HIS A 122 -17.00 14.34 13.02
N GLU A 123 -15.88 14.01 13.67
CA GLU A 123 -14.89 15.00 14.13
C GLU A 123 -14.19 15.76 13.00
N CYS A 124 -14.17 15.21 11.79
CA CYS A 124 -13.65 15.90 10.61
C CYS A 124 -14.70 16.77 9.93
N THR A 125 -15.99 16.45 10.06
CA THR A 125 -17.09 17.20 9.44
C THR A 125 -17.65 18.31 10.32
N GLU A 126 -17.50 18.21 11.65
CA GLU A 126 -17.96 19.22 12.61
C GLU A 126 -16.97 20.39 12.80
N LYS A 127 -16.00 20.57 11.90
CA LYS A 127 -14.98 21.64 11.98
C LYS A 127 -15.21 22.75 10.98
#